data_AF-A0A255GNV8-F1
#
_entry.id   AF-A0A255GNV8-F1
#
_cell.length_a   1.000
_cell.length_b   1.000
_cell.length_c   1.000
_cell.angle_alpha   90.00
_cell.angle_beta   90.00
_cell.angle_gamma   90.00
#
_symmetry.space_group_name_H-M   'P 1'
#
loop_
_entity.id
_entity.type
_entity.pdbx_description
1 polymer ?
#
loop_
_entity_poly.entity_id
_entity_poly.type
_entity_poly.pdbx_seq_one_letter_code
_entity_poly.pdbx_strand_id
1 'polypeptide(L)'
;MTSEQQNAEIEDYLASYRELMGFVPPRVAARFESLRSSNPELLLAQEKARALVSNPADLDELTVQLMLFAILASRLSDAAKLHGWAARRQGASWEQLQQTLDLAYLFGGQSVANRAPSVLAEIRELEERHGLPEQ
;
A
#
# COMPACT_ATOMS: atom_id res chain seq x y z
N MET A 1 -10.92 -12.60 -23.09
CA MET A 1 -12.00 -11.97 -22.29
C MET A 1 -12.70 -10.92 -23.13
N THR A 2 -13.99 -10.70 -22.91
CA THR A 2 -14.70 -9.55 -23.49
C THR A 2 -14.29 -8.25 -22.79
N SER A 3 -14.53 -7.09 -23.42
CA SER A 3 -14.27 -5.78 -22.79
C SER A 3 -15.07 -5.61 -21.49
N GLU A 4 -16.30 -6.14 -21.43
CA GLU A 4 -17.11 -6.14 -20.21
C GLU A 4 -16.46 -6.95 -19.08
N GLN A 5 -15.97 -8.16 -19.39
CA GLN A 5 -15.25 -9.00 -18.41
C GLN A 5 -13.97 -8.34 -17.91
N GLN A 6 -13.20 -7.72 -18.82
CA GLN A 6 -12.00 -6.96 -18.44
C GLN A 6 -12.34 -5.80 -17.50
N ASN A 7 -13.40 -5.05 -17.81
CA ASN A 7 -13.82 -3.93 -16.98
C ASN A 7 -14.31 -4.39 -15.60
N ALA A 8 -15.03 -5.49 -15.50
CA ALA A 8 -15.45 -6.06 -14.23
C ALA A 8 -14.23 -6.44 -13.36
N GLU A 9 -13.27 -7.17 -13.92
CA GLU A 9 -12.07 -7.58 -13.17
C GLU A 9 -11.20 -6.38 -12.75
N ILE A 10 -11.12 -5.33 -13.58
CA ILE A 10 -10.46 -4.06 -13.21
C ILE A 10 -11.15 -3.41 -12.00
N GLU A 11 -12.48 -3.39 -11.96
CA GLU A 11 -13.21 -2.84 -10.81
C GLU A 11 -13.02 -3.66 -9.54
N ASP A 12 -12.94 -4.99 -9.66
CA ASP A 12 -12.64 -5.87 -8.53
C ASP A 12 -11.26 -5.57 -7.92
N TYR A 13 -10.24 -5.34 -8.75
CA TYR A 13 -8.93 -4.91 -8.25
C TYR A 13 -8.99 -3.52 -7.59
N LEU A 14 -9.72 -2.56 -8.15
CA LEU A 14 -9.92 -1.25 -7.53
C LEU A 14 -10.63 -1.36 -6.18
N ALA A 15 -11.59 -2.28 -6.04
CA ALA A 15 -12.26 -2.56 -4.78
C ALA A 15 -11.26 -3.03 -3.71
N SER A 16 -10.32 -3.92 -4.06
CA SER A 16 -9.28 -4.38 -3.11
C SER A 16 -8.41 -3.22 -2.55
N TYR A 17 -8.13 -2.20 -3.37
CA TYR A 17 -7.43 -1.01 -2.89
C TYR A 17 -8.30 -0.20 -1.92
N ARG A 18 -9.60 -0.04 -2.22
CA ARG A 18 -10.51 0.70 -1.34
C ARG A 18 -10.73 -0.02 -0.02
N GLU A 19 -10.78 -1.34 -0.02
CA GLU A 19 -10.86 -2.14 1.20
C GLU A 19 -9.62 -1.92 2.08
N LEU A 20 -8.44 -2.16 1.52
CA LEU A 20 -7.16 -2.03 2.24
C LEU A 20 -6.91 -0.59 2.74
N MET A 21 -7.14 0.41 1.89
CA MET A 21 -6.67 1.78 2.12
C MET A 21 -7.78 2.77 2.49
N GLY A 22 -9.05 2.43 2.26
CA GLY A 22 -10.18 3.37 2.29
C GLY A 22 -10.32 4.22 1.02
N PHE A 23 -9.35 4.17 0.11
CA PHE A 23 -9.33 4.91 -1.16
C PHE A 23 -8.41 4.26 -2.18
N VAL A 24 -8.50 4.66 -3.46
CA VAL A 24 -7.52 4.24 -4.49
C VAL A 24 -6.37 5.26 -4.51
N PRO A 25 -5.11 4.86 -4.25
CA PRO A 25 -4.00 5.81 -4.26
C PRO A 25 -3.86 6.55 -5.60
N PRO A 26 -3.52 7.86 -5.63
CA PRO A 26 -3.53 8.65 -6.87
C PRO A 26 -2.66 8.08 -8.00
N ARG A 27 -1.46 7.54 -7.67
CA ARG A 27 -0.59 6.88 -8.66
C ARG A 27 -1.19 5.58 -9.19
N VAL A 28 -1.94 4.85 -8.37
CA VAL A 28 -2.68 3.65 -8.78
C VAL A 28 -3.83 4.04 -9.71
N ALA A 29 -4.66 5.01 -9.31
CA ALA A 29 -5.76 5.51 -10.12
C ALA A 29 -5.29 5.99 -11.50
N ALA A 30 -4.19 6.75 -11.55
CA ALA A 30 -3.61 7.22 -12.81
C ALA A 30 -3.12 6.07 -13.72
N ARG A 31 -2.49 5.04 -13.15
CA ARG A 31 -2.08 3.84 -13.91
C ARG A 31 -3.28 3.08 -14.45
N PHE A 32 -4.32 2.91 -13.64
CA PHE A 32 -5.56 2.25 -14.05
C PHE A 32 -6.24 3.00 -15.19
N GLU A 33 -6.43 4.32 -15.05
CA GLU A 33 -7.03 5.16 -16.09
C GLU A 33 -6.25 5.08 -17.41
N SER A 34 -4.92 5.20 -17.34
CA SER A 34 -4.07 5.17 -18.53
C SER A 34 -4.08 3.80 -19.21
N LEU A 35 -3.92 2.71 -18.46
CA LEU A 35 -3.80 1.38 -19.05
C LEU A 35 -5.14 0.74 -19.40
N ARG A 36 -6.24 1.11 -18.73
CA ARG A 36 -7.59 0.59 -19.08
C ARG A 36 -7.95 0.87 -20.53
N SER A 37 -7.59 2.04 -21.04
CA SER A 37 -7.84 2.44 -22.43
C SER A 37 -6.74 2.00 -23.40
N SER A 38 -5.47 2.08 -22.99
CA SER A 38 -4.33 1.87 -23.89
C SER A 38 -3.84 0.42 -23.97
N ASN A 39 -3.87 -0.32 -22.86
CA ASN A 39 -3.40 -1.71 -22.78
C ASN A 39 -4.02 -2.44 -21.56
N PRO A 40 -5.31 -2.80 -21.61
CA PRO A 40 -6.03 -3.40 -20.49
C PRO A 40 -5.49 -4.79 -20.10
N GLU A 41 -4.93 -5.54 -21.06
CA GLU A 41 -4.32 -6.85 -20.78
C GLU A 41 -3.08 -6.73 -19.90
N LEU A 42 -2.22 -5.73 -20.17
CA LEU A 42 -1.06 -5.45 -19.32
C LEU A 42 -1.48 -5.01 -17.92
N LEU A 43 -2.52 -4.17 -17.80
CA LEU A 43 -3.05 -3.76 -16.50
C LEU A 43 -3.49 -4.97 -15.67
N LEU A 44 -4.30 -5.84 -16.26
CA LEU A 44 -4.80 -7.05 -15.59
C LEU A 44 -3.65 -8.01 -15.21
N ALA A 45 -2.65 -8.16 -16.08
CA ALA A 45 -1.48 -8.98 -15.78
C ALA A 45 -0.68 -8.43 -14.58
N GLN A 46 -0.49 -7.11 -14.50
CA GLN A 46 0.17 -6.45 -13.37
C GLN A 46 -0.61 -6.62 -12.07
N GLU A 47 -1.94 -6.43 -12.11
CA GLU A 47 -2.77 -6.57 -10.91
C GLU A 47 -2.89 -8.00 -10.43
N LYS A 48 -2.98 -8.97 -11.34
CA LYS A 48 -2.94 -10.37 -10.99
C LYS A 48 -1.63 -10.74 -10.30
N ALA A 49 -0.49 -10.29 -10.85
CA ALA A 49 0.81 -10.52 -10.23
C ALA A 49 0.88 -9.89 -8.84
N ARG A 50 0.40 -8.65 -8.67
CA ARG A 50 0.31 -7.97 -7.37
C ARG A 50 -0.56 -8.75 -6.38
N ALA A 51 -1.78 -9.11 -6.78
CA ALA A 51 -2.75 -9.79 -5.91
C ALA A 51 -2.25 -11.17 -5.44
N LEU A 52 -1.54 -11.91 -6.30
CA LEU A 52 -0.92 -13.18 -5.95
C LEU A 52 0.13 -13.07 -4.85
N VAL A 53 0.91 -11.97 -4.83
CA VAL A 53 2.01 -11.80 -3.86
C VAL A 53 1.61 -11.01 -2.63
N SER A 54 0.57 -10.18 -2.70
CA SER A 54 0.11 -9.34 -1.59
C SER A 54 -0.81 -10.07 -0.60
N ASN A 55 -1.27 -11.29 -0.91
CA ASN A 55 -2.16 -12.09 -0.06
C ASN A 55 -1.56 -13.47 0.24
N PRO A 56 -0.40 -13.54 0.92
CA PRO A 56 0.21 -14.81 1.31
C PRO A 56 -0.71 -15.59 2.27
N ALA A 57 -0.70 -16.92 2.17
CA ALA A 57 -1.60 -17.78 2.95
C ALA A 57 -1.27 -17.82 4.46
N ASP A 58 0.00 -17.62 4.81
CA ASP A 58 0.51 -17.87 6.17
C ASP A 58 0.84 -16.59 6.95
N LEU A 59 0.60 -15.40 6.39
CA LEU A 59 0.84 -14.12 7.06
C LEU A 59 -0.47 -13.32 7.12
N ASP A 60 -0.77 -12.76 8.30
CA ASP A 60 -1.89 -11.85 8.44
C ASP A 60 -1.62 -10.50 7.72
N GLU A 61 -2.70 -9.77 7.44
CA GLU A 61 -2.63 -8.55 6.66
C GLU A 61 -1.79 -7.47 7.36
N LEU A 62 -1.87 -7.36 8.69
CA LEU A 62 -1.05 -6.42 9.46
C LEU A 62 0.45 -6.70 9.26
N THR A 63 0.86 -7.97 9.37
CA THR A 63 2.23 -8.42 9.17
C THR A 63 2.70 -8.11 7.76
N VAL A 64 1.87 -8.42 6.75
CA VAL A 64 2.17 -8.09 5.34
C VAL A 64 2.39 -6.59 5.16
N GLN A 65 1.52 -5.74 5.71
CA GLN A 65 1.65 -4.29 5.54
C GLN A 65 2.87 -3.72 6.27
N LEU A 66 3.20 -4.21 7.48
CA LEU A 66 4.43 -3.81 8.19
C LEU A 66 5.70 -4.24 7.42
N MET A 67 5.70 -5.44 6.82
CA MET A 67 6.81 -5.90 5.98
C MET A 67 6.99 -5.01 4.75
N LEU A 68 5.91 -4.74 4.02
CA LEU A 68 5.94 -3.86 2.83
C LEU A 68 6.35 -2.43 3.23
N PHE A 69 5.90 -1.95 4.38
CA PHE A 69 6.30 -0.65 4.92
C PHE A 69 7.81 -0.60 5.15
N ALA A 70 8.40 -1.58 5.84
CA ALA A 70 9.86 -1.65 6.07
C ALA A 70 10.66 -1.72 4.75
N ILE A 71 10.24 -2.59 3.83
CA ILE A 71 10.91 -2.78 2.53
C ILE A 71 10.91 -1.47 1.73
N LEU A 72 9.78 -0.76 1.70
CA LEU A 72 9.68 0.49 0.95
C LEU A 72 10.39 1.65 1.65
N ALA A 73 10.34 1.69 2.99
CA ALA A 73 11.07 2.69 3.78
C ALA A 73 12.58 2.56 3.58
N SER A 74 13.13 1.34 3.61
CA SER A 74 14.57 1.12 3.35
C SER A 74 15.01 1.53 1.95
N ARG A 75 14.08 1.57 0.99
CA ARG A 75 14.28 2.07 -0.38
C ARG A 75 13.96 3.56 -0.56
N LEU A 76 13.66 4.28 0.53
CA LEU A 76 13.24 5.69 0.53
C LEU A 76 12.03 5.96 -0.38
N SER A 77 11.18 4.96 -0.58
CA SER A 77 10.03 5.05 -1.47
C SER A 77 8.93 5.88 -0.82
N ASP A 78 8.37 6.85 -1.55
CA ASP A 78 7.17 7.60 -1.13
C ASP A 78 5.96 6.68 -0.87
N ALA A 79 5.96 5.47 -1.44
CA ALA A 79 4.89 4.50 -1.22
C ALA A 79 4.93 3.90 0.20
N ALA A 80 6.01 4.06 0.96
CA ALA A 80 6.13 3.53 2.32
C ALA A 80 4.96 4.01 3.21
N LYS A 81 4.59 5.29 3.12
CA LYS A 81 3.45 5.84 3.89
C LYS A 81 2.12 5.15 3.61
N LEU A 82 1.92 4.64 2.40
CA LEU A 82 0.68 3.95 2.04
C LEU A 82 0.57 2.62 2.78
N HIS A 83 1.68 1.89 2.90
CA HIS A 83 1.71 0.63 3.65
C HIS A 83 1.73 0.85 5.17
N GLY A 84 2.38 1.91 5.66
CA GLY A 84 2.24 2.32 7.06
C GLY A 84 0.80 2.72 7.41
N TRP A 85 0.10 3.42 6.51
CA TRP A 85 -1.32 3.72 6.65
C TRP A 85 -2.21 2.47 6.61
N ALA A 86 -1.97 1.56 5.66
CA ALA A 86 -2.67 0.28 5.62
C ALA A 86 -2.50 -0.49 6.93
N ALA A 87 -1.27 -0.54 7.47
CA ALA A 87 -1.01 -1.16 8.77
C ALA A 87 -1.80 -0.47 9.91
N ARG A 88 -1.90 0.86 9.91
CA ARG A 88 -2.73 1.60 10.91
C ARG A 88 -4.20 1.20 10.83
N ARG A 89 -4.76 1.06 9.64
CA ARG A 89 -6.14 0.58 9.43
C ARG A 89 -6.34 -0.84 9.97
N GLN A 90 -5.31 -1.68 9.91
CA GLN A 90 -5.27 -3.02 10.50
C GLN A 90 -4.92 -3.04 11.99
N GLY A 91 -4.89 -1.88 12.66
CA GLY A 91 -4.69 -1.80 14.10
C GLY A 91 -3.24 -1.69 14.58
N ALA A 92 -2.26 -1.53 13.68
CA ALA A 92 -0.86 -1.29 14.06
C ALA A 92 -0.76 -0.09 15.01
N SER A 93 -0.08 -0.18 16.14
CA SER A 93 0.22 1.00 16.97
C SER A 93 1.25 1.92 16.31
N TRP A 94 1.32 3.18 16.76
CA TRP A 94 2.40 4.09 16.37
C TRP A 94 3.78 3.56 16.75
N GLU A 95 3.87 2.82 17.85
CA GLU A 95 5.12 2.17 18.29
C GLU A 95 5.54 1.05 17.33
N GLN A 96 4.59 0.24 16.83
CA GLN A 96 4.88 -0.77 15.81
C GLN A 96 5.40 -0.13 14.52
N LEU A 97 4.84 1.02 14.09
CA LEU A 97 5.36 1.74 12.93
C LEU A 97 6.78 2.26 13.15
N GLN A 98 7.07 2.85 14.32
CA GLN A 98 8.41 3.34 14.64
C GLN A 98 9.42 2.19 14.68
N GLN A 99 9.12 1.10 15.37
CA GLN A 99 10.00 -0.08 15.43
C GLN A 99 10.25 -0.69 14.04
N THR A 100 9.26 -0.64 13.15
CA THR A 100 9.41 -1.07 11.76
C THR A 100 10.39 -0.19 10.98
N LEU A 101 10.37 1.13 11.22
CA LEU A 101 11.35 2.07 10.64
C LEU A 101 12.75 1.86 11.24
N ASP A 102 12.84 1.54 12.53
CA ASP A 102 14.11 1.22 13.20
C ASP A 102 14.74 -0.07 12.62
N LEU A 103 13.91 -1.06 12.23
CA LEU A 103 14.38 -2.23 11.48
C LEU A 103 14.86 -1.86 10.07
N ALA A 104 14.12 -0.99 9.37
CA ALA A 104 14.49 -0.53 8.03
C ALA A 104 15.83 0.25 8.01
N TYR A 105 16.19 0.91 9.12
CA TYR A 105 17.48 1.58 9.29
C TYR A 105 18.67 0.64 9.07
N LEU A 106 18.56 -0.65 9.41
CA LEU A 106 19.64 -1.62 9.21
C LEU A 106 20.11 -1.72 7.74
N PHE A 107 19.22 -1.44 6.79
CA PHE A 107 19.50 -1.56 5.35
C PHE A 107 19.50 -0.22 4.59
N GLY A 108 18.93 0.84 5.16
CA GLY A 108 18.92 2.16 4.54
C GLY A 108 19.70 3.24 5.30
N GLY A 109 20.25 2.93 6.47
CA GLY A 109 21.13 3.79 7.26
C GLY A 109 20.51 5.14 7.62
N GLN A 110 21.36 6.17 7.73
CA GLN A 110 20.96 7.50 8.19
C GLN A 110 19.87 8.14 7.32
N SER A 111 19.78 7.81 6.04
CA SER A 111 18.72 8.30 5.15
C SER A 111 17.34 7.85 5.61
N VAL A 112 17.19 6.60 6.08
CA VAL A 112 15.94 6.11 6.67
C VAL A 112 15.67 6.82 7.98
N ALA A 113 16.66 6.91 8.88
CA ALA A 113 16.49 7.58 10.17
C ALA A 113 16.04 9.04 10.01
N ASN A 114 16.61 9.78 9.07
CA ASN A 114 16.25 11.17 8.80
C ASN A 114 14.85 11.31 8.19
N ARG A 115 14.41 10.32 7.40
CA ARG A 115 13.11 10.35 6.72
C ARG A 115 11.98 9.80 7.60
N ALA A 116 12.29 8.96 8.59
CA ALA A 116 11.31 8.31 9.46
C ALA A 116 10.28 9.29 10.08
N PRO A 117 10.68 10.44 10.67
CA PRO A 117 9.72 11.41 11.22
C PRO A 117 8.74 11.96 10.18
N SER A 118 9.21 12.26 8.95
CA SER A 118 8.34 12.79 7.90
C SER A 118 7.35 11.75 7.41
N VAL A 119 7.79 10.50 7.27
CA VAL A 119 6.92 9.39 6.85
C VAL A 119 5.81 9.13 7.88
N LEU A 120 6.13 9.19 9.18
CA LEU A 120 5.11 9.07 10.23
C LEU A 120 4.13 10.24 10.23
N ALA A 121 4.61 11.47 9.99
CA ALA A 121 3.74 12.64 9.85
C ALA A 121 2.79 12.50 8.65
N GLU A 122 3.29 12.04 7.50
CA GLU A 122 2.45 11.79 6.32
C GLU A 122 1.40 10.68 6.55
N ILE A 123 1.70 9.67 7.37
CA ILE A 123 0.72 8.65 7.77
C ILE A 123 -0.35 9.28 8.67
N ARG A 124 0.04 10.19 9.58
CA ARG A 124 -0.91 10.90 10.44
C ARG A 124 -1.86 11.78 9.63
N GLU A 125 -1.36 12.47 8.61
CA GLU A 125 -2.19 13.25 7.69
C GLU A 125 -3.22 12.39 6.95
N LEU A 126 -2.86 11.14 6.60
CA LEU A 126 -3.81 10.19 6.01
C LEU A 126 -4.87 9.78 7.03
N GLU A 127 -4.47 9.50 8.28
CA GLU A 127 -5.37 9.15 9.37
C GLU A 127 -6.36 10.28 9.70
N GLU A 128 -5.88 11.52 9.78
CA GLU A 128 -6.72 12.71 9.99
C GLU A 128 -7.71 12.95 8.83
N ARG A 129 -7.27 12.68 7.59
CA ARG A 129 -8.09 12.90 6.40
C ARG A 129 -9.16 11.84 6.20
N HIS A 130 -8.85 10.58 6.49
CA HIS A 130 -9.70 9.44 6.12
C HIS A 130 -10.38 8.77 7.30
N GLY A 131 -9.90 9.00 8.53
CA GLY A 131 -10.36 8.31 9.73
C GLY A 131 -9.95 6.83 9.73
N LEU A 132 -9.80 6.28 10.93
CA LEU A 132 -9.71 4.83 11.08
C LEU A 132 -11.11 4.21 10.91
N PRO A 133 -11.20 2.96 10.42
CA PRO A 133 -12.46 2.24 10.43
C PRO A 133 -12.95 2.04 11.88
N GLU A 134 -14.27 2.07 12.08
CA GLU A 134 -14.87 1.62 13.34
C GLU A 134 -14.55 0.13 13.54
N GLN A 135 -14.10 -0.23 14.74
CA GLN A 135 -13.73 -1.60 15.11
C GLN A 135 -14.94 -2.43 15.51
#